data_AF-A0A328SQE3-F1
#
_entry.id   AF-A0A328SQE3-F1
#
_cell.length_a   1.000
_cell.length_b   1.000
_cell.length_c   1.000
_cell.angle_alpha   90.00
_cell.angle_beta   90.00
_cell.angle_gamma   90.00
#
_symmetry.space_group_name_H-M   'P 1'
#
loop_
_entity.id
_entity.type
_entity.pdbx_description
1 polymer ?
#
loop_
_entity_poly.entity_id
_entity_poly.type
_entity_poly.pdbx_seq_one_letter_code
_entity_poly.pdbx_strand_id
1 'polypeptide(L)'
;MDFDEVQKIVDEVGASYFPIKLVHEITDAANRNDLSTDEAETLILKVKEAYEREEVEPGESVGTIAAQSVGEPGTQMTMRTFHYAGVVELNVTLGLPRLIEVVDARKKISTPTMEIYFTEEYHTDEEFITKMGNMIGKITLNDIIKNFNVNYMNNVITAEIDQDIIDERRLDINEILSVIDKTFKQVKIDNNVLSFETTFSKDEEKLSHGIRELRLLADKIRDLQISGVKGIGKVVIRHEGEEWVIHTEGSNIGAILKLEGVDIVRTTTNDIYEIEKVLGIEAARNAIIHELYTTMEEQGLSVDIRHIMLVADMMTVDGFVKSIGRHGISGEKS
;
A
#
# COMPACT_ATOMS: atom_id res chain seq x y z
N MET A 1 -24.93 36.51 7.85
CA MET A 1 -23.69 37.22 7.53
C MET A 1 -23.00 36.51 6.41
N ASP A 2 -22.51 37.27 5.43
CA ASP A 2 -21.66 36.72 4.38
C ASP A 2 -20.24 36.51 4.90
N PHE A 3 -19.54 35.52 4.34
CA PHE A 3 -18.14 35.22 4.66
C PHE A 3 -17.25 36.46 4.56
N ASP A 4 -17.48 37.31 3.55
CA ASP A 4 -16.72 38.56 3.35
C ASP A 4 -16.98 39.61 4.44
N GLU A 5 -18.13 39.60 5.10
CA GLU A 5 -18.42 40.48 6.25
C GLU A 5 -17.67 39.98 7.49
N VAL A 6 -17.70 38.67 7.74
CA VAL A 6 -16.97 38.05 8.86
C VAL A 6 -15.47 38.19 8.67
N GLN A 7 -14.95 38.02 7.46
CA GLN A 7 -13.54 38.20 7.14
C GLN A 7 -13.07 39.63 7.40
N LYS A 8 -13.88 40.64 7.03
CA LYS A 8 -13.58 42.05 7.35
C LYS A 8 -13.52 42.30 8.86
N ILE A 9 -14.46 41.74 9.62
CA ILE A 9 -14.46 41.88 11.08
C ILE A 9 -13.23 41.17 11.69
N VAL A 10 -12.86 39.99 11.18
CA VAL A 10 -11.64 39.28 11.59
C VAL A 10 -10.37 40.11 11.30
N ASP A 11 -10.31 40.77 10.15
CA ASP A 11 -9.20 41.63 9.76
C ASP A 11 -9.15 42.91 10.63
N GLU A 12 -10.31 43.52 10.94
CA GLU A 12 -10.43 44.69 11.82
C GLU A 12 -10.02 44.39 13.27
N VAL A 13 -10.33 43.17 13.76
CA VAL A 13 -9.94 42.68 15.10
C VAL A 13 -8.47 42.23 15.14
N GLY A 14 -7.76 42.27 13.99
CA GLY A 14 -6.35 41.91 13.88
C GLY A 14 -6.09 40.42 14.06
N ALA A 15 -7.04 39.56 13.67
CA ALA A 15 -6.96 38.11 13.74
C ALA A 15 -6.74 37.47 12.36
N SER A 16 -6.03 38.18 11.47
CA SER A 16 -5.76 37.76 10.08
C SER A 16 -4.93 36.47 9.94
N TYR A 17 -4.40 35.94 11.04
CA TYR A 17 -3.67 34.67 11.09
C TYR A 17 -4.58 33.45 11.27
N PHE A 18 -5.88 33.63 11.45
CA PHE A 18 -6.81 32.50 11.58
C PHE A 18 -6.84 31.64 10.31
N PRO A 19 -6.88 30.29 10.47
CA PRO A 19 -7.10 29.40 9.34
C PRO A 19 -8.45 29.71 8.67
N ILE A 20 -8.48 29.68 7.33
CA ILE A 20 -9.69 29.93 6.53
C ILE A 20 -10.86 29.03 6.99
N LYS A 21 -10.58 27.77 7.35
CA LYS A 21 -11.59 26.84 7.90
C LYS A 21 -12.25 27.36 9.18
N LEU A 22 -11.47 27.97 10.09
CA LEU A 22 -12.01 28.53 11.32
C LEU A 22 -12.93 29.72 11.03
N VAL A 23 -12.59 30.55 10.05
CA VAL A 23 -13.45 31.67 9.62
C VAL A 23 -14.77 31.16 9.04
N HIS A 24 -14.73 30.07 8.25
CA HIS A 24 -15.96 29.41 7.78
C HIS A 24 -16.80 28.86 8.95
N GLU A 25 -16.19 28.20 9.93
CA GLU A 25 -16.91 27.69 11.10
C GLU A 25 -17.55 28.81 11.94
N ILE A 26 -16.85 29.94 12.10
CA ILE A 26 -17.39 31.14 12.76
C ILE A 26 -18.57 31.69 11.97
N THR A 27 -18.45 31.75 10.63
CA THR A 27 -19.53 32.22 9.75
C THR A 27 -20.76 31.32 9.84
N ASP A 28 -20.56 30.00 9.83
CA ASP A 28 -21.64 29.02 10.00
C ASP A 28 -22.28 29.13 11.38
N ALA A 29 -21.49 29.30 12.44
CA ALA A 29 -22.00 29.50 13.80
C ALA A 29 -22.77 30.83 13.95
N ALA A 30 -22.31 31.88 13.27
CA ALA A 30 -22.98 33.18 13.20
C ALA A 30 -24.34 33.08 12.52
N ASN A 31 -24.39 32.37 11.40
CA ASN A 31 -25.62 32.13 10.63
C ASN A 31 -26.60 31.19 11.35
N ARG A 32 -26.12 30.18 12.07
CA ARG A 32 -26.99 29.26 12.83
C ARG A 32 -27.72 29.93 13.99
N ASN A 33 -27.13 30.98 14.57
CA ASN A 33 -27.66 31.66 15.75
C ASN A 33 -28.21 33.06 15.44
N ASP A 34 -28.28 33.45 14.17
CA ASP A 34 -28.72 34.78 13.70
C ASP A 34 -28.08 35.93 14.51
N LEU A 35 -26.77 35.84 14.71
CA LEU A 35 -26.00 36.80 15.51
C LEU A 35 -26.03 38.20 14.85
N SER A 36 -26.10 39.25 15.67
CA SER A 36 -25.88 40.63 15.20
C SER A 36 -24.40 40.92 14.97
N THR A 37 -24.08 42.01 14.25
CA THR A 37 -22.69 42.43 13.97
C THR A 37 -21.86 42.58 15.24
N ASP A 38 -22.43 43.16 16.29
CA ASP A 38 -21.75 43.43 17.56
C ASP A 38 -21.53 42.14 18.37
N GLU A 39 -22.48 41.20 18.29
CA GLU A 39 -22.33 39.88 18.93
C GLU A 39 -21.32 39.00 18.20
N ALA A 40 -21.24 39.11 16.88
CA ALA A 40 -20.22 38.43 16.07
C ALA A 40 -18.82 38.97 16.36
N GLU A 41 -18.66 40.29 16.50
CA GLU A 41 -17.38 40.89 16.93
C GLU A 41 -16.97 40.38 18.32
N THR A 42 -17.93 40.31 19.26
CA THR A 42 -17.69 39.76 20.61
C THR A 42 -17.29 38.28 20.57
N LEU A 43 -17.92 37.50 19.68
CA LEU A 43 -17.56 36.09 19.47
C LEU A 43 -16.14 35.95 18.94
N ILE A 44 -15.79 36.72 17.90
CA ILE A 44 -14.46 36.70 17.29
C ILE A 44 -13.39 37.11 18.31
N LEU A 45 -13.65 38.12 19.14
CA LEU A 45 -12.76 38.53 20.23
C LEU A 45 -12.52 37.39 21.23
N LYS A 46 -13.57 36.69 21.66
CA LYS A 46 -13.43 35.54 22.57
C LYS A 46 -12.68 34.38 21.92
N VAL A 47 -12.91 34.12 20.64
CA VAL A 47 -12.20 33.08 19.89
C VAL A 47 -10.72 33.45 19.78
N LYS A 48 -10.40 34.71 19.54
CA LYS A 48 -9.03 35.23 19.54
C LYS A 48 -8.35 35.03 20.88
N GLU A 49 -8.98 35.46 21.97
CA GLU A 49 -8.45 35.26 23.32
C GLU A 49 -8.22 33.78 23.64
N ALA A 50 -9.14 32.91 23.23
CA ALA A 50 -8.98 31.47 23.40
C ALA A 50 -7.81 30.95 22.56
N TYR A 51 -7.70 31.36 21.29
CA TYR A 51 -6.64 30.90 20.39
C TYR A 51 -5.25 31.31 20.91
N GLU A 52 -5.06 32.58 21.27
CA GLU A 52 -3.79 33.08 21.82
C GLU A 52 -3.42 32.38 23.14
N ARG A 53 -4.40 31.98 23.94
CA ARG A 53 -4.17 31.24 25.19
C ARG A 53 -3.76 29.79 24.96
N GLU A 54 -4.24 29.16 23.89
CA GLU A 54 -3.93 27.75 23.57
C GLU A 54 -2.67 27.60 22.69
N GLU A 55 -1.94 28.69 22.41
CA GLU A 55 -0.64 28.60 21.75
C GLU A 55 0.39 27.88 22.64
N VAL A 56 1.28 27.11 22.02
CA VAL A 56 2.34 26.40 22.74
C VAL A 56 3.37 27.40 23.28
N GLU A 57 3.75 27.25 24.54
CA GLU A 57 4.75 28.12 25.16
C GLU A 57 6.14 27.90 24.52
N PRO A 58 6.85 28.97 24.11
CA PRO A 58 8.18 28.84 23.53
C PRO A 58 9.16 28.29 24.56
N GLY A 59 9.92 27.27 24.17
CA GLY A 59 10.86 26.57 25.05
C GLY A 59 10.35 25.22 25.56
N GLU A 60 9.11 24.85 25.24
CA GLU A 60 8.57 23.54 25.56
C GLU A 60 9.33 22.40 24.85
N SER A 61 9.53 21.28 25.55
CA SER A 61 10.29 20.14 25.02
C SER A 61 9.42 19.22 24.17
N VAL A 62 8.88 19.77 23.08
CA VAL A 62 7.89 19.10 22.21
C VAL A 62 8.36 17.74 21.67
N GLY A 63 9.66 17.59 21.41
CA GLY A 63 10.23 16.32 20.95
C GLY A 63 10.13 15.21 21.99
N THR A 64 10.39 15.52 23.26
CA THR A 64 10.27 14.56 24.37
C THR A 64 8.83 14.16 24.60
N ILE A 65 7.91 15.14 24.58
CA ILE A 65 6.47 14.89 24.75
C ILE A 65 5.96 14.02 23.61
N ALA A 66 6.24 14.39 22.36
CA ALA A 66 5.81 13.62 21.20
C ALA A 66 6.35 12.19 21.22
N ALA A 67 7.63 11.99 21.59
CA ALA A 67 8.21 10.67 21.71
C ALA A 67 7.51 9.81 22.78
N GLN A 68 7.15 10.41 23.92
CA GLN A 68 6.39 9.73 24.96
C GLN A 68 4.96 9.41 24.50
N SER A 69 4.26 10.37 23.89
CA SER A 69 2.88 10.21 23.43
C SER A 69 2.74 9.18 22.32
N VAL A 70 3.71 9.08 21.41
CA VAL A 70 3.74 8.05 20.35
C VAL A 70 4.17 6.69 20.91
N GLY A 71 5.06 6.67 21.92
CA GLY A 71 5.61 5.44 22.50
C GLY A 71 4.75 4.79 23.58
N GLU A 72 4.01 5.55 24.38
CA GLU A 72 3.14 5.06 25.46
C GLU A 72 2.09 4.06 24.97
N PRO A 73 1.35 4.32 23.86
CA PRO A 73 0.42 3.36 23.27
C PRO A 73 1.07 2.01 22.98
N GLY A 74 2.36 1.99 22.62
CA GLY A 74 3.08 0.76 22.31
C GLY A 74 3.11 -0.26 23.45
N THR A 75 3.03 0.20 24.70
CA THR A 75 2.95 -0.70 25.87
C THR A 75 1.54 -1.25 26.12
N GLN A 76 0.53 -0.52 25.66
CA GLN A 76 -0.89 -0.84 25.80
C GLN A 76 -1.42 -1.65 24.61
N MET A 77 -0.69 -1.64 23.48
CA MET A 77 -0.95 -2.47 22.32
C MET A 77 -0.77 -3.95 22.69
N THR A 78 -1.85 -4.57 23.14
CA THR A 78 -1.96 -6.02 23.32
C THR A 78 -2.36 -6.65 21.98
N MET A 79 -2.04 -7.94 21.77
CA MET A 79 -2.51 -8.63 20.57
C MET A 79 -4.05 -8.67 20.57
N ARG A 80 -4.69 -7.87 19.70
CA ARG A 80 -6.10 -8.12 19.36
C ARG A 80 -6.17 -9.45 18.61
N THR A 81 -7.02 -10.35 19.08
CA THR A 81 -7.27 -11.63 18.39
C THR A 81 -7.99 -11.37 17.07
N PHE A 82 -7.30 -11.73 15.99
CA PHE A 82 -7.73 -11.67 14.59
C PHE A 82 -8.98 -12.51 14.32
N HIS A 83 -10.16 -12.00 14.63
CA HIS A 83 -11.42 -12.51 14.08
C HIS A 83 -12.24 -11.35 13.54
N TYR A 84 -11.83 -10.77 12.40
CA TYR A 84 -12.78 -10.12 11.52
C TYR A 84 -13.61 -11.22 10.85
N ALA A 85 -14.77 -11.49 11.41
CA ALA A 85 -15.67 -12.51 10.89
C ALA A 85 -16.18 -12.08 9.50
N GLY A 86 -15.73 -12.78 8.45
CA GLY A 86 -16.45 -12.85 7.17
C GLY A 86 -15.84 -12.15 5.95
N VAL A 87 -14.63 -11.59 6.03
CA VAL A 87 -13.99 -10.95 4.88
C VAL A 87 -12.72 -11.72 4.52
N VAL A 88 -12.51 -12.00 3.23
CA VAL A 88 -11.27 -12.56 2.69
C VAL A 88 -10.18 -11.50 2.83
N GLU A 89 -9.68 -11.31 4.05
CA GLU A 89 -8.67 -10.31 4.37
C GLU A 89 -7.31 -10.78 3.86
N LEU A 90 -6.62 -9.89 3.14
CA LEU A 90 -5.20 -10.03 2.92
C LEU A 90 -4.51 -10.03 4.28
N ASN A 91 -3.49 -10.87 4.44
CA ASN A 91 -2.73 -10.91 5.69
C ASN A 91 -1.93 -9.61 5.81
N VAL A 92 -2.46 -8.61 6.53
CA VAL A 92 -1.76 -7.36 6.82
C VAL A 92 -1.17 -7.43 8.23
N THR A 93 0.07 -6.98 8.40
CA THR A 93 0.65 -6.75 9.72
C THR A 93 -0.06 -5.58 10.38
N LEU A 94 -0.79 -5.85 11.46
CA LEU A 94 -1.51 -4.84 12.23
C LEU A 94 -0.87 -4.59 13.59
N GLY A 95 -1.11 -3.41 14.15
CA GLY A 95 -0.72 -3.04 15.51
C GLY A 95 0.77 -2.71 15.68
N LEU A 96 1.34 -3.10 16.82
CA LEU A 96 2.70 -2.69 17.21
C LEU A 96 3.81 -3.10 16.22
N PRO A 97 3.82 -4.33 15.64
CA PRO A 97 4.82 -4.69 14.65
C PRO A 97 4.85 -3.72 13.46
N ARG A 98 3.67 -3.26 13.03
CA ARG A 98 3.55 -2.32 11.91
C ARG A 98 4.10 -0.93 12.28
N LEU A 99 3.75 -0.43 13.45
CA LEU A 99 4.29 0.83 13.98
C LEU A 99 5.83 0.80 14.02
N ILE A 100 6.41 -0.30 14.47
CA ILE A 100 7.87 -0.48 14.48
C ILE A 100 8.44 -0.48 13.05
N GLU A 101 7.81 -1.16 12.09
CA GLU A 101 8.27 -1.16 10.69
C GLU A 101 8.31 0.24 10.08
N VAL A 102 7.30 1.06 10.36
CA VAL A 102 7.19 2.45 9.89
C VAL A 102 8.27 3.33 10.52
N VAL A 103 8.39 3.31 11.85
CA VAL A 103 9.36 4.10 12.62
C VAL A 103 10.82 3.73 12.30
N ASP A 104 11.08 2.44 12.03
CA ASP A 104 12.40 1.97 11.61
C ASP A 104 12.70 2.24 10.12
N ALA A 105 11.76 2.81 9.36
CA ALA A 105 11.90 3.06 7.92
C ALA A 105 12.42 1.82 7.15
N ARG A 106 11.80 0.65 7.39
CA ARG A 106 12.29 -0.60 6.79
C ARG A 106 12.08 -0.62 5.28
N LYS A 107 13.17 -0.87 4.54
CA LYS A 107 13.15 -1.02 3.07
C LYS A 107 12.33 -2.21 2.54
N LYS A 108 12.13 -3.23 3.39
CA LYS A 108 11.33 -4.41 3.07
C LYS A 108 10.41 -4.67 4.26
N ILE A 109 9.12 -4.48 4.03
CA ILE A 109 8.07 -4.74 5.00
C ILE A 109 7.59 -6.19 4.89
N SER A 110 7.02 -6.71 5.97
CA SER A 110 6.65 -8.13 6.05
C SER A 110 5.45 -8.47 5.17
N THR A 111 4.45 -7.58 5.11
CA THR A 111 3.22 -7.76 4.33
C THR A 111 2.88 -6.45 3.61
N PRO A 112 3.46 -6.21 2.41
CA PRO A 112 3.08 -5.06 1.61
C PRO A 112 1.65 -5.23 1.10
N THR A 113 0.91 -4.13 1.02
CA THR A 113 -0.41 -4.07 0.41
C THR A 113 -0.55 -2.82 -0.45
N MET A 114 -1.44 -2.91 -1.43
CA MET A 114 -1.88 -1.75 -2.20
C MET A 114 -3.38 -1.73 -2.34
N GLU A 115 -3.90 -0.51 -2.44
CA GLU A 115 -5.27 -0.21 -2.81
C GLU A 115 -5.26 0.47 -4.17
N ILE A 116 -5.85 -0.18 -5.15
CA ILE A 116 -5.88 0.27 -6.53
C ILE A 116 -7.30 0.73 -6.84
N TYR A 117 -7.42 2.03 -7.10
CA TYR A 117 -8.66 2.68 -7.50
C TYR A 117 -8.69 2.85 -9.01
N PHE A 118 -9.89 2.96 -9.56
CA PHE A 118 -10.10 3.16 -10.99
C PHE A 118 -10.71 4.53 -11.26
N THR A 119 -10.50 5.03 -12.47
CA THR A 119 -11.08 6.31 -12.92
C THR A 119 -12.61 6.23 -12.99
N GLU A 120 -13.29 7.37 -12.97
CA GLU A 120 -14.75 7.47 -13.02
C GLU A 120 -15.39 6.71 -14.21
N GLU A 121 -14.67 6.46 -15.29
CA GLU A 121 -15.16 5.69 -16.43
C GLU A 121 -15.26 4.17 -16.16
N TYR A 122 -14.42 3.62 -15.27
CA TYR A 122 -14.26 2.19 -15.05
C TYR A 122 -14.63 1.72 -13.63
N HIS A 123 -14.86 2.65 -12.69
CA HIS A 123 -15.08 2.31 -11.27
C HIS A 123 -16.30 1.39 -11.01
N THR A 124 -17.30 1.39 -11.89
CA THR A 124 -18.50 0.54 -11.79
C THR A 124 -18.42 -0.73 -12.66
N ASP A 125 -17.44 -0.83 -13.55
CA ASP A 125 -17.34 -1.94 -14.51
C ASP A 125 -16.62 -3.16 -13.90
N GLU A 126 -17.42 -4.13 -13.45
CA GLU A 126 -16.92 -5.38 -12.86
C GLU A 126 -16.11 -6.23 -13.87
N GLU A 127 -16.47 -6.22 -15.15
CA GLU A 127 -15.78 -7.04 -16.15
C GLU A 127 -14.37 -6.51 -16.43
N PHE A 128 -14.25 -5.19 -16.55
CA PHE A 128 -12.96 -4.53 -16.74
C PHE A 128 -12.05 -4.75 -15.53
N ILE A 129 -12.59 -4.59 -14.32
CA ILE A 129 -11.81 -4.71 -13.08
C ILE A 129 -11.39 -6.16 -12.83
N THR A 130 -12.23 -7.13 -13.14
CA THR A 130 -11.86 -8.55 -13.09
C THR A 130 -10.71 -8.87 -14.05
N LYS A 131 -10.77 -8.32 -15.27
CA LYS A 131 -9.69 -8.46 -16.25
C LYS A 131 -8.39 -7.81 -15.77
N MET A 132 -8.46 -6.60 -15.22
CA MET A 132 -7.29 -5.93 -14.65
C MET A 132 -6.72 -6.67 -13.44
N GLY A 133 -7.57 -7.19 -12.55
CA GLY A 133 -7.16 -8.01 -11.42
C GLY A 133 -6.37 -9.26 -11.83
N ASN A 134 -6.82 -9.95 -12.89
CA ASN A 134 -6.11 -11.11 -13.44
C ASN A 134 -4.78 -10.74 -14.12
N MET A 135 -4.70 -9.55 -14.73
CA MET A 135 -3.46 -9.04 -15.33
C MET A 135 -2.43 -8.63 -14.27
N ILE A 136 -2.89 -8.06 -13.15
CA ILE A 136 -2.05 -7.58 -12.05
C ILE A 136 -1.56 -8.76 -11.19
N GLY A 137 -2.46 -9.70 -10.88
CA GLY A 137 -2.18 -10.82 -9.99
C GLY A 137 -1.11 -11.75 -10.53
N LYS A 138 -0.25 -12.23 -9.63
CA LYS A 138 0.77 -13.21 -10.01
C LYS A 138 0.12 -14.55 -10.29
N ILE A 139 0.25 -15.00 -11.52
CA ILE A 139 -0.19 -16.33 -11.93
C ILE A 139 1.05 -17.16 -12.23
N THR A 140 1.22 -18.22 -11.46
CA THR A 140 2.29 -19.19 -11.68
C THR A 140 1.80 -20.31 -12.57
N LEU A 141 2.75 -20.99 -13.24
CA LEU A 141 2.41 -22.17 -14.02
C LEU A 141 1.81 -23.27 -13.14
N ASN A 142 2.21 -23.35 -11.86
CA ASN A 142 1.60 -24.26 -10.90
C ASN A 142 0.08 -24.04 -10.71
N ASP A 143 -0.42 -22.81 -10.89
CA ASP A 143 -1.85 -22.51 -10.75
C ASP A 143 -2.67 -22.92 -11.98
N ILE A 144 -2.01 -23.17 -13.12
CA ILE A 144 -2.65 -23.50 -14.39
C ILE A 144 -2.46 -24.99 -14.75
N ILE A 145 -1.54 -25.71 -14.12
CA ILE A 145 -1.27 -27.11 -14.46
C ILE A 145 -2.29 -28.06 -13.81
N LYS A 146 -2.96 -28.89 -14.62
CA LYS A 146 -3.76 -30.05 -14.16
C LYS A 146 -2.86 -31.20 -13.70
N ASN A 147 -1.94 -31.61 -14.56
CA ASN A 147 -1.06 -32.75 -14.31
C ASN A 147 0.39 -32.39 -14.59
N PHE A 148 1.26 -32.62 -13.60
CA PHE A 148 2.70 -32.44 -13.73
C PHE A 148 3.41 -33.77 -13.50
N ASN A 149 3.96 -34.36 -14.57
CA ASN A 149 4.67 -35.63 -14.50
C ASN A 149 6.14 -35.44 -14.88
N VAL A 150 7.03 -35.97 -14.03
CA VAL A 150 8.47 -35.98 -14.25
C VAL A 150 8.90 -37.40 -14.56
N ASN A 151 9.24 -37.65 -15.82
CA ASN A 151 9.77 -38.94 -16.24
C ASN A 151 11.30 -38.94 -16.14
N TYR A 152 11.82 -39.52 -15.06
CA TYR A 152 13.26 -39.64 -14.81
C TYR A 152 13.98 -40.61 -15.76
N MET A 153 13.26 -41.52 -16.43
CA MET A 153 13.88 -42.47 -17.35
C MET A 153 14.19 -41.83 -18.69
N ASN A 154 13.30 -40.94 -19.16
CA ASN A 154 13.41 -40.26 -20.45
C ASN A 154 13.88 -38.81 -20.32
N ASN A 155 14.10 -38.31 -19.10
CA ASN A 155 14.43 -36.91 -18.80
C ASN A 155 13.43 -35.90 -19.42
N VAL A 156 12.15 -36.27 -19.41
CA VAL A 156 11.05 -35.45 -19.96
C VAL A 156 10.13 -35.02 -18.82
N ILE A 157 9.83 -33.72 -18.77
CA ILE A 157 8.80 -33.17 -17.91
C ILE A 157 7.59 -32.88 -18.79
N THR A 158 6.45 -33.47 -18.44
CA THR A 158 5.17 -33.22 -19.13
C THR A 158 4.25 -32.47 -18.19
N ALA A 159 3.81 -31.28 -18.61
CA ALA A 159 2.84 -30.46 -17.90
C ALA A 159 1.59 -30.29 -18.77
N GLU A 160 0.45 -30.73 -18.26
CA GLU A 160 -0.85 -30.56 -18.91
C GLU A 160 -1.52 -29.31 -18.37
N ILE A 161 -1.86 -28.38 -19.27
CA ILE A 161 -2.47 -27.09 -18.94
C ILE A 161 -3.98 -27.27 -18.77
N ASP A 162 -4.56 -26.65 -17.76
CA ASP A 162 -6.01 -26.55 -17.60
C ASP A 162 -6.59 -25.46 -18.53
N GLN A 163 -7.47 -25.83 -19.47
CA GLN A 163 -8.19 -24.86 -20.29
C GLN A 163 -9.33 -24.18 -19.51
N ASP A 164 -9.92 -24.84 -18.52
CA ASP A 164 -11.05 -24.31 -17.75
C ASP A 164 -10.57 -23.14 -16.87
N ILE A 165 -9.38 -23.26 -16.26
CA ILE A 165 -8.77 -22.19 -15.43
C ILE A 165 -8.34 -21.01 -16.29
N ILE A 166 -7.91 -21.25 -17.54
CA ILE A 166 -7.54 -20.18 -18.48
C ILE A 166 -8.77 -19.38 -18.89
N ASP A 167 -9.87 -20.06 -19.18
CA ASP A 167 -11.13 -19.43 -19.58
C ASP A 167 -11.76 -18.67 -18.40
N GLU A 168 -11.75 -19.24 -17.19
CA GLU A 168 -12.19 -18.55 -15.96
C GLU A 168 -11.38 -17.29 -15.68
N ARG A 169 -10.06 -17.34 -15.87
CA ARG A 169 -9.16 -16.21 -15.63
C ARG A 169 -9.04 -15.26 -16.83
N ARG A 170 -9.73 -15.54 -17.95
CA ARG A 170 -9.70 -14.74 -19.18
C ARG A 170 -8.26 -14.45 -19.66
N LEU A 171 -7.38 -15.45 -19.60
CA LEU A 171 -5.98 -15.29 -20.01
C LEU A 171 -5.78 -15.62 -21.48
N ASP A 172 -4.93 -14.85 -22.16
CA ASP A 172 -4.59 -15.12 -23.56
C ASP A 172 -3.55 -16.25 -23.65
N ILE A 173 -3.98 -17.41 -24.15
CA ILE A 173 -3.12 -18.60 -24.36
C ILE A 173 -1.85 -18.24 -25.15
N ASN A 174 -1.95 -17.34 -26.11
CA ASN A 174 -0.83 -16.91 -26.94
C ASN A 174 0.28 -16.20 -26.16
N GLU A 175 -0.07 -15.42 -25.12
CA GLU A 175 0.92 -14.77 -24.27
C GLU A 175 1.67 -15.81 -23.43
N ILE A 176 0.93 -16.78 -22.88
CA ILE A 176 1.49 -17.88 -22.08
C ILE A 176 2.52 -18.68 -22.89
N LEU A 177 2.18 -19.06 -24.11
CA LEU A 177 3.07 -19.80 -25.00
C LEU A 177 4.35 -18.99 -25.33
N SER A 178 4.21 -17.67 -25.55
CA SER A 178 5.37 -16.80 -25.81
C SER A 178 6.33 -16.68 -24.61
N VAL A 179 5.81 -16.69 -23.39
CA VAL A 179 6.61 -16.62 -22.16
C VAL A 179 7.37 -17.93 -21.94
N ILE A 180 6.73 -19.06 -22.24
CA ILE A 180 7.32 -20.40 -22.14
C ILE A 180 8.44 -20.57 -23.17
N ASP A 181 8.21 -20.17 -24.42
CA ASP A 181 9.20 -20.26 -25.51
C ASP A 181 10.42 -19.36 -25.27
N LYS A 182 10.21 -18.16 -24.69
CA LYS A 182 11.32 -17.26 -24.31
C LYS A 182 12.16 -17.84 -23.18
N THR A 183 11.55 -18.58 -22.26
CA THR A 183 12.20 -19.09 -21.05
C THR A 183 12.89 -20.43 -21.28
N PHE A 184 12.34 -21.29 -22.14
CA PHE A 184 12.84 -22.63 -22.39
C PHE A 184 13.07 -22.85 -23.90
N LYS A 185 14.34 -23.04 -24.29
CA LYS A 185 14.75 -23.20 -25.70
C LYS A 185 14.34 -24.54 -26.36
N GLN A 186 13.74 -25.47 -25.60
CA GLN A 186 13.39 -26.83 -26.04
C GLN A 186 12.05 -27.26 -25.44
N VAL A 187 10.95 -26.70 -25.94
CA VAL A 187 9.58 -27.12 -25.58
C VAL A 187 8.90 -27.65 -26.83
N LYS A 188 8.37 -28.88 -26.75
CA LYS A 188 7.42 -29.38 -27.75
C LYS A 188 6.02 -29.20 -27.17
N ILE A 189 5.24 -28.35 -27.83
CA ILE A 189 3.86 -28.04 -27.49
C ILE A 189 2.99 -28.92 -28.41
N ASP A 190 2.34 -29.92 -27.85
CA ASP A 190 1.32 -30.72 -28.57
C ASP A 190 0.01 -30.65 -27.78
N ASN A 191 -1.04 -30.11 -28.42
CA ASN A 191 -2.43 -30.07 -27.94
C ASN A 191 -2.58 -30.07 -26.42
N ASN A 192 -2.14 -28.98 -25.77
CA ASN A 192 -2.33 -28.71 -24.34
C ASN A 192 -1.34 -29.43 -23.38
N VAL A 193 -0.41 -30.23 -23.90
CA VAL A 193 0.67 -30.86 -23.16
C VAL A 193 2.00 -30.20 -23.52
N LEU A 194 2.62 -29.54 -22.54
CA LEU A 194 3.97 -29.02 -22.64
C LEU A 194 4.94 -30.15 -22.29
N SER A 195 5.72 -30.59 -23.27
CA SER A 195 6.83 -31.51 -23.02
C SER A 195 8.16 -30.76 -23.08
N PHE A 196 8.82 -30.70 -21.93
CA PHE A 196 10.17 -30.16 -21.79
C PHE A 196 11.15 -31.33 -21.87
N GLU A 197 11.85 -31.44 -23.00
CA GLU A 197 12.91 -32.42 -23.18
C GLU A 197 14.25 -31.79 -22.76
N THR A 198 15.00 -32.45 -21.88
CA THR A 198 16.37 -32.03 -21.57
C THR A 198 17.37 -32.86 -22.37
N THR A 199 18.25 -32.20 -23.12
CA THR A 199 19.31 -32.90 -23.87
C THR A 199 20.53 -33.11 -22.97
N PHE A 200 20.54 -34.18 -22.16
CA PHE A 200 21.75 -34.59 -21.45
C PHE A 200 22.26 -35.95 -21.95
N SER A 201 23.52 -35.93 -22.40
CA SER A 201 24.26 -37.06 -22.97
C SER A 201 24.42 -38.21 -21.96
N LYS A 202 24.34 -39.44 -22.49
CA LYS A 202 24.27 -40.75 -21.82
C LYS A 202 25.55 -41.18 -21.07
N ASP A 203 26.02 -40.44 -20.07
CA ASP A 203 27.15 -40.90 -19.22
C ASP A 203 26.70 -41.22 -17.78
N GLU A 204 26.90 -42.47 -17.37
CA GLU A 204 26.35 -43.10 -16.15
C GLU A 204 26.78 -42.44 -14.82
N GLU A 205 27.92 -41.74 -14.76
CA GLU A 205 28.37 -41.03 -13.55
C GLU A 205 27.63 -39.70 -13.30
N LYS A 206 26.86 -39.20 -14.27
CA LYS A 206 26.07 -37.96 -14.16
C LYS A 206 24.61 -38.21 -13.82
N LEU A 207 24.18 -39.44 -13.52
CA LEU A 207 22.77 -39.75 -13.30
C LEU A 207 22.21 -39.07 -12.03
N SER A 208 22.98 -39.00 -10.93
CA SER A 208 22.53 -38.29 -9.72
C SER A 208 22.50 -36.77 -9.90
N HIS A 209 23.43 -36.24 -10.69
CA HIS A 209 23.46 -34.82 -11.09
C HIS A 209 22.28 -34.49 -12.02
N GLY A 210 21.96 -35.37 -12.97
CA GLY A 210 20.82 -35.24 -13.88
C GLY A 210 19.46 -35.27 -13.17
N ILE A 211 19.28 -36.14 -12.17
CA ILE A 211 18.04 -36.18 -11.37
C ILE A 211 17.88 -34.89 -10.54
N ARG A 212 18.97 -34.38 -9.94
CA ARG A 212 18.92 -33.13 -9.17
C ARG A 212 18.64 -31.93 -10.08
N GLU A 213 19.25 -31.89 -11.25
CA GLU A 213 19.05 -30.81 -12.24
C GLU A 213 17.64 -30.85 -12.84
N LEU A 214 17.09 -32.04 -13.12
CA LEU A 214 15.69 -32.20 -13.52
C LEU A 214 14.72 -31.73 -12.44
N ARG A 215 15.02 -31.99 -11.17
CA ARG A 215 14.22 -31.50 -10.05
C ARG A 215 14.27 -29.98 -9.95
N LEU A 216 15.46 -29.38 -10.06
CA LEU A 216 15.61 -27.92 -10.07
C LEU A 216 14.91 -27.28 -11.28
N LEU A 217 14.93 -27.95 -12.43
CA LEU A 217 14.24 -27.49 -13.64
C LEU A 217 12.72 -27.64 -13.47
N ALA A 218 12.24 -28.73 -12.87
CA ALA A 218 10.84 -28.91 -12.52
C ALA A 218 10.34 -27.86 -11.53
N ASP A 219 11.11 -27.56 -10.48
CA ASP A 219 10.79 -26.50 -9.52
C ASP A 219 10.75 -25.13 -10.22
N LYS A 220 11.72 -24.86 -11.11
CA LYS A 220 11.75 -23.64 -11.92
C LYS A 220 10.57 -23.52 -12.90
N ILE A 221 10.10 -24.63 -13.47
CA ILE A 221 8.91 -24.66 -14.33
C ILE A 221 7.66 -24.32 -13.50
N ARG A 222 7.50 -24.92 -12.31
CA ARG A 222 6.35 -24.67 -11.44
C ARG A 222 6.30 -23.22 -10.94
N ASP A 223 7.46 -22.69 -10.54
CA ASP A 223 7.59 -21.32 -10.03
C ASP A 223 7.60 -20.24 -11.13
N LEU A 224 7.54 -20.65 -12.41
CA LEU A 224 7.53 -19.70 -13.51
C LEU A 224 6.29 -18.82 -13.44
N GLN A 225 6.52 -17.51 -13.32
CA GLN A 225 5.47 -16.51 -13.43
C GLN A 225 5.13 -16.30 -14.91
N ILE A 226 3.86 -16.50 -15.25
CA ILE A 226 3.35 -16.41 -16.63
C ILE A 226 2.85 -15.01 -16.91
N SER A 227 2.05 -14.48 -16.00
CA SER A 227 1.47 -13.15 -16.04
C SER A 227 1.49 -12.55 -14.63
N GLY A 228 1.23 -11.25 -14.53
CA GLY A 228 1.26 -10.51 -13.28
C GLY A 228 2.40 -9.50 -13.21
N VAL A 229 2.15 -8.46 -12.43
CA VAL A 229 3.16 -7.46 -12.11
C VAL A 229 4.15 -8.05 -11.11
N LYS A 230 5.44 -7.74 -11.28
CA LYS A 230 6.48 -8.23 -10.35
C LYS A 230 6.25 -7.67 -8.96
N GLY A 231 6.39 -8.49 -7.93
CA GLY A 231 6.27 -8.06 -6.53
C GLY A 231 4.83 -8.03 -6.01
N ILE A 232 3.85 -8.28 -6.87
CA ILE A 232 2.45 -8.49 -6.47
C ILE A 232 2.18 -10.00 -6.41
N GLY A 233 1.45 -10.43 -5.41
CA GLY A 233 1.03 -11.80 -5.15
C GLY A 233 -0.45 -11.98 -5.47
N LYS A 234 -1.23 -12.28 -4.43
CA LYS A 234 -2.68 -12.47 -4.52
C LYS A 234 -3.38 -11.12 -4.68
N VAL A 235 -4.47 -11.12 -5.45
CA VAL A 235 -5.33 -9.96 -5.68
C VAL A 235 -6.74 -10.29 -5.21
N VAL A 236 -7.38 -9.33 -4.55
CA VAL A 236 -8.76 -9.42 -4.05
C VAL A 236 -9.51 -8.20 -4.55
N ILE A 237 -10.62 -8.43 -5.27
CA ILE A 237 -11.51 -7.37 -5.72
C ILE A 237 -12.60 -7.20 -4.66
N ARG A 238 -12.88 -5.97 -4.24
CA ARG A 238 -13.91 -5.64 -3.24
C ARG A 238 -14.78 -4.49 -3.75
N HIS A 239 -16.07 -4.56 -3.46
CA HIS A 239 -17.00 -3.46 -3.68
C HIS A 239 -17.05 -2.59 -2.40
N GLU A 240 -16.53 -1.37 -2.46
CA GLU A 240 -16.51 -0.42 -1.36
C GLU A 240 -17.39 0.79 -1.71
N GLY A 241 -18.55 0.90 -1.06
CA GLY A 241 -19.53 1.95 -1.37
C GLY A 241 -20.20 1.72 -2.73
N GLU A 242 -19.93 2.60 -3.70
CA GLU A 242 -20.43 2.55 -5.08
C GLU A 242 -19.33 2.21 -6.11
N GLU A 243 -18.10 1.93 -5.64
CA GLU A 243 -16.95 1.68 -6.50
C GLU A 243 -16.33 0.31 -6.20
N TRP A 244 -15.71 -0.28 -7.23
CA TRP A 244 -14.90 -1.47 -7.09
C TRP A 244 -13.43 -1.08 -6.86
N VAL A 245 -12.82 -1.66 -5.83
CA VAL A 245 -11.43 -1.43 -5.43
C VAL A 245 -10.67 -2.75 -5.49
N ILE A 246 -9.45 -2.71 -6.02
CA ILE A 246 -8.55 -3.86 -5.99
C ILE A 246 -7.58 -3.73 -4.82
N HIS A 247 -7.59 -4.73 -3.96
CA HIS A 247 -6.64 -4.91 -2.88
C HIS A 247 -5.59 -5.95 -3.28
N THR A 248 -4.31 -5.62 -3.19
CA THR A 248 -3.22 -6.55 -3.57
C THR A 248 -2.36 -6.94 -2.38
N GLU A 249 -1.94 -8.21 -2.34
CA GLU A 249 -0.81 -8.67 -1.54
C GLU A 249 0.48 -8.34 -2.29
N GLY A 250 1.42 -7.70 -1.64
CA GLY A 250 2.60 -7.16 -2.29
C GLY A 250 2.36 -5.76 -2.87
N SER A 251 3.46 -5.10 -3.24
CA SER A 251 3.44 -3.74 -3.76
C SER A 251 4.35 -3.58 -4.98
N ASN A 252 3.84 -2.85 -5.97
CA ASN A 252 4.60 -2.30 -7.07
C ASN A 252 3.88 -1.07 -7.67
N ILE A 253 3.78 0.00 -6.89
CA ILE A 253 3.06 1.23 -7.30
C ILE A 253 3.62 1.82 -8.60
N GLY A 254 4.93 1.73 -8.83
CA GLY A 254 5.55 2.28 -10.04
C GLY A 254 5.14 1.59 -11.35
N ALA A 255 4.75 0.32 -11.30
CA ALA A 255 4.21 -0.40 -12.45
C ALA A 255 2.69 -0.21 -12.57
N ILE A 256 1.97 -0.20 -11.46
CA ILE A 256 0.51 -0.07 -11.43
C ILE A 256 0.03 1.28 -11.97
N LEU A 257 0.69 2.38 -11.59
CA LEU A 257 0.32 3.72 -12.06
C LEU A 257 0.48 3.93 -13.57
N LYS A 258 1.13 3.00 -14.28
CA LYS A 258 1.29 3.05 -15.75
C LYS A 258 0.18 2.31 -16.50
N LEU A 259 -0.66 1.56 -15.79
CA LEU A 259 -1.75 0.82 -16.40
C LEU A 259 -2.90 1.76 -16.75
N GLU A 260 -3.52 1.54 -17.91
CA GLU A 260 -4.67 2.32 -18.33
C GLU A 260 -5.90 2.00 -17.47
N GLY A 261 -6.67 3.03 -17.11
CA GLY A 261 -7.87 2.91 -16.27
C GLY A 261 -7.63 2.99 -14.76
N VAL A 262 -6.37 2.93 -14.30
CA VAL A 262 -6.02 3.12 -12.88
C VAL A 262 -6.06 4.61 -12.52
N ASP A 263 -6.68 4.92 -11.39
CA ASP A 263 -6.67 6.26 -10.82
C ASP A 263 -5.33 6.54 -10.13
N ILE A 264 -4.54 7.40 -10.77
CA ILE A 264 -3.20 7.79 -10.32
C ILE A 264 -3.24 8.64 -9.04
N VAL A 265 -4.36 9.31 -8.75
CA VAL A 265 -4.50 10.24 -7.63
C VAL A 265 -4.89 9.51 -6.35
N ARG A 266 -5.74 8.49 -6.46
CA ARG A 266 -6.27 7.75 -5.30
C ARG A 266 -5.51 6.46 -4.97
N THR A 267 -4.87 5.83 -5.95
CA THR A 267 -4.13 4.57 -5.75
C THR A 267 -2.95 4.76 -4.79
N THR A 268 -2.90 3.93 -3.74
CA THR A 268 -1.91 4.05 -2.67
C THR A 268 -1.34 2.69 -2.25
N THR A 269 -0.25 2.73 -1.47
CA THR A 269 0.40 1.56 -0.90
C THR A 269 0.84 1.83 0.53
N ASN A 270 0.98 0.77 1.32
CA ASN A 270 1.58 0.85 2.64
C ASN A 270 3.14 0.77 2.59
N ASP A 271 3.77 0.55 1.43
CA ASP A 271 5.23 0.57 1.29
C ASP A 271 5.76 2.00 1.13
N ILE A 272 6.15 2.61 2.25
CA ILE A 272 6.67 3.98 2.32
C ILE A 272 7.93 4.16 1.45
N TYR A 273 8.81 3.16 1.37
CA TYR A 273 10.04 3.25 0.59
C TYR A 273 9.76 3.24 -0.91
N GLU A 274 8.68 2.58 -1.33
CA GLU A 274 8.24 2.64 -2.71
C GLU A 274 7.61 3.99 -3.05
N ILE A 275 6.77 4.53 -2.15
CA ILE A 275 6.18 5.87 -2.29
C ILE A 275 7.28 6.93 -2.42
N GLU A 276 8.31 6.88 -1.57
CA GLU A 276 9.46 7.78 -1.61
C GLU A 276 10.11 7.82 -3.01
N LYS A 277 10.25 6.65 -3.65
CA LYS A 277 10.91 6.52 -4.95
C LYS A 277 10.05 6.96 -6.13
N VAL A 278 8.74 6.71 -6.06
CA VAL A 278 7.83 6.93 -7.18
C VAL A 278 7.18 8.30 -7.11
N LEU A 279 6.69 8.69 -5.93
CA LEU A 279 5.92 9.91 -5.71
C LEU A 279 6.74 11.03 -5.05
N GLY A 280 7.81 10.68 -4.32
CA GLY A 280 8.74 11.62 -3.70
C GLY A 280 8.57 11.76 -2.18
N ILE A 281 9.32 12.71 -1.60
CA ILE A 281 9.52 12.81 -0.15
C ILE A 281 8.26 13.29 0.58
N GLU A 282 7.56 14.29 0.07
CA GLU A 282 6.31 14.79 0.69
C GLU A 282 5.19 13.76 0.66
N ALA A 283 5.12 12.94 -0.40
CA ALA A 283 4.21 11.81 -0.45
C ALA A 283 4.58 10.76 0.61
N ALA A 284 5.87 10.47 0.79
CA ALA A 284 6.34 9.57 1.83
C ALA A 284 6.08 10.12 3.25
N ARG A 285 6.24 11.43 3.47
CA ARG A 285 5.91 12.12 4.73
C ARG A 285 4.44 11.94 5.08
N ASN A 286 3.54 12.22 4.13
CA ASN A 286 2.11 12.03 4.32
C ASN A 286 1.75 10.55 4.52
N ALA A 287 2.41 9.63 3.80
CA ALA A 287 2.21 8.19 3.98
C ALA A 287 2.61 7.73 5.39
N ILE A 288 3.72 8.23 5.95
CA ILE A 288 4.12 7.95 7.34
C ILE A 288 3.05 8.45 8.31
N ILE A 289 2.54 9.67 8.12
CA ILE A 289 1.50 10.25 8.98
C ILE A 289 0.23 9.38 8.94
N HIS A 290 -0.25 9.07 7.73
CA HIS A 290 -1.44 8.26 7.52
C HIS A 290 -1.29 6.86 8.13
N GLU A 291 -0.14 6.21 7.90
CA GLU A 291 0.10 4.86 8.37
C GLU A 291 0.18 4.78 9.90
N LEU A 292 0.90 5.72 10.53
CA LEU A 292 0.99 5.80 11.99
C LEU A 292 -0.37 6.10 12.62
N TYR A 293 -1.12 7.02 12.04
CA TYR A 293 -2.46 7.38 12.52
C TYR A 293 -3.44 6.21 12.43
N THR A 294 -3.55 5.61 11.24
CA THR A 294 -4.47 4.48 10.99
C THR A 294 -4.12 3.28 11.86
N THR A 295 -2.83 2.95 11.99
CA THR A 295 -2.38 1.83 12.84
C THR A 295 -2.76 2.03 14.32
N MET A 296 -2.73 3.28 14.82
CA MET A 296 -3.15 3.58 16.19
C MET A 296 -4.68 3.55 16.34
N GLU A 297 -5.40 4.12 15.39
CA GLU A 297 -6.87 4.20 15.39
C GLU A 297 -7.52 2.81 15.31
N GLU A 298 -7.00 1.90 14.49
CA GLU A 298 -7.45 0.51 14.43
C GLU A 298 -7.31 -0.23 15.77
N GLN A 299 -6.34 0.17 16.60
CA GLN A 299 -6.14 -0.36 17.95
C GLN A 299 -7.01 0.36 18.99
N GLY A 300 -7.83 1.34 18.58
CA GLY A 300 -8.66 2.16 19.44
C GLY A 300 -7.86 3.11 20.33
N LEU A 301 -6.61 3.40 19.94
CA LEU A 301 -5.72 4.32 20.64
C LEU A 301 -5.74 5.64 19.88
N SER A 302 -5.86 6.75 20.60
CA SER A 302 -5.83 8.08 20.00
C SER A 302 -4.57 8.81 20.46
N VAL A 303 -3.80 9.30 19.49
CA VAL A 303 -2.66 10.19 19.70
C VAL A 303 -2.94 11.43 18.86
N ASP A 304 -2.63 12.60 19.40
CA ASP A 304 -2.79 13.85 18.65
C ASP A 304 -1.89 13.83 17.40
N ILE A 305 -2.48 14.19 16.26
CA ILE A 305 -1.81 14.16 14.96
C ILE A 305 -0.55 15.03 14.93
N ARG A 306 -0.46 16.07 15.75
CA ARG A 306 0.71 16.96 15.83
C ARG A 306 1.97 16.20 16.27
N HIS A 307 1.84 15.22 17.16
CA HIS A 307 2.98 14.38 17.57
C HIS A 307 3.43 13.47 16.42
N ILE A 308 2.48 12.93 15.66
CA ILE A 308 2.76 12.09 14.49
C ILE A 308 3.41 12.93 13.37
N MET A 309 2.90 14.14 13.12
CA MET A 309 3.47 15.09 12.16
C MET A 309 4.91 15.44 12.52
N LEU A 310 5.19 15.77 13.79
CA LEU A 310 6.54 16.07 14.24
C LEU A 310 7.52 14.91 13.99
N VAL A 311 7.06 13.68 14.22
CA VAL A 311 7.86 12.47 13.94
C VAL A 311 8.11 12.31 12.44
N ALA A 312 7.06 12.43 11.61
CA ALA A 312 7.18 12.29 10.15
C ALA A 312 8.08 13.37 9.53
N ASP A 313 7.97 14.62 10.00
CA ASP A 313 8.81 15.72 9.57
C ASP A 313 10.28 15.48 9.93
N MET A 314 10.56 15.02 11.16
CA MET A 314 11.91 14.67 11.58
C MET A 314 12.49 13.49 10.77
N MET A 315 11.65 12.52 10.39
CA MET A 315 12.07 11.38 9.56
C MET A 315 12.38 11.76 8.10
N THR A 316 11.90 12.91 7.61
CA THR A 316 12.00 13.32 6.20
C THR A 316 12.84 14.57 5.95
N VAL A 317 13.37 15.19 7.02
CA VAL A 317 14.06 16.49 7.00
C VAL A 317 15.24 16.58 6.00
N ASP A 318 15.97 15.48 5.80
CA ASP A 318 17.17 15.47 4.94
C ASP A 318 16.89 15.14 3.46
N GLY A 319 15.62 15.10 3.07
CA GLY A 319 15.21 14.80 1.70
C GLY A 319 15.25 13.30 1.34
N PHE A 320 15.26 12.43 2.34
CA PHE A 320 15.02 10.99 2.22
C PHE A 320 14.51 10.44 3.56
N VAL A 321 13.78 9.33 3.54
CA VAL A 321 13.18 8.77 4.76
C VAL A 321 14.25 8.08 5.61
N LYS A 322 14.41 8.54 6.87
CA LYS A 322 15.35 7.99 7.85
C LYS A 322 14.64 7.24 8.97
N SER A 323 15.29 6.19 9.46
CA SER A 323 14.86 5.49 10.67
C SER A 323 15.09 6.37 11.91
N ILE A 324 14.21 6.32 12.91
CA ILE A 324 14.40 7.06 14.17
C ILE A 324 15.58 6.50 14.99
N GLY A 325 15.85 5.19 14.86
CA GLY A 325 16.86 4.50 15.64
C GLY A 325 18.32 4.88 15.32
N ARG A 326 19.24 4.10 15.91
CA ARG A 326 20.70 4.32 15.89
C ARG A 326 21.35 4.45 14.50
N HIS A 327 20.66 4.04 13.43
CA HIS A 327 21.19 4.07 12.06
C HIS A 327 20.62 5.21 11.22
N GLY A 328 19.74 6.04 11.78
CA GLY A 328 19.25 7.26 11.15
C GLY A 328 19.40 8.42 12.12
N ILE A 329 18.28 8.98 12.56
CA ILE A 329 18.19 10.27 13.27
C ILE A 329 19.05 10.27 14.54
N SER A 330 18.97 9.24 15.38
CA SER A 330 19.76 9.18 16.63
C SER A 330 21.25 8.88 16.41
N GLY A 331 21.64 8.36 15.24
CA GLY A 331 23.02 7.98 14.93
C GLY A 331 23.83 9.09 14.27
N GLU A 332 23.14 10.07 13.68
CA GLU A 332 23.79 11.23 13.07
C GLU A 332 24.21 12.21 14.16
N LYS A 333 25.48 12.60 14.09
CA LYS A 333 26.00 13.68 14.93
C LYS A 333 25.56 14.99 14.30
N SER A 334 24.73 15.74 15.02
CA SER A 334 24.44 17.15 14.73
C SER A 334 25.70 18.00 14.75
#